data_AF-A0A953TS68-F1
#
_entry.id   AF-A0A953TS68-F1
#
_cell.length_a   1.000
_cell.length_b   1.000
_cell.length_c   1.000
_cell.angle_alpha   90.00
_cell.angle_beta   90.00
_cell.angle_gamma   90.00
#
_symmetry.space_group_name_H-M   'P 1'
#
loop_
_entity.id
_entity.type
_entity.pdbx_description
1 polymer ?
#
loop_
_entity_poly.entity_id
_entity_poly.type
_entity_poly.pdbx_seq_one_letter_code
_entity_poly.pdbx_strand_id
1 'polypeptide(L)'
;METYVARVLAGEAARDSQPAALEALAIAIRTFALANRGRHRADGFDLCDQTHCQVVRAAVAATEHAAQATAGRVLLRNGTPASIYFSASCGGHTEIPSDVWPGHEDPSYLPAQDDDACDGAPAWTADLRASDLLTALRAGGFRGGRLRDLRVAARNVSGRVSRLTLDGLKPDVISGADLRTVVGRTLGWQHIKSAAFTVRKQGDSFHFSGHGSGHGVGLCVIGSVRLAERGTNADQILARYYPGLEISKMAPTAAMLAARIAPAPPPSVRATGAPRPPAPDVLVSLPDDDEGEHDAILQQTTRARDELARTLGVAAPVKLTLRFHPTTDDYEQATGRPWFTSGTYVDGELHLLPPAALRDRGVLEQTIRHELVHMMTEAALAGRPQWVREGAALYFADPAASPPVSAARPSCPDDNELARPVSAGALSNAYARARACFARQIQSGKAWRDVK
;
A
#
# COMPACT_ATOMS: atom_id res chain seq x y z
N MET A 1 -11.20 4.90 -23.30
CA MET A 1 -10.86 5.75 -22.14
C MET A 1 -12.02 6.66 -21.77
N GLU A 2 -12.49 7.55 -22.65
CA GLU A 2 -13.52 8.54 -22.28
C GLU A 2 -14.85 7.93 -21.81
N THR A 3 -15.29 6.82 -22.41
CA THR A 3 -16.44 6.04 -21.90
C THR A 3 -16.24 5.55 -20.47
N TYR A 4 -15.01 5.15 -20.10
CA TYR A 4 -14.69 4.73 -18.74
C TYR A 4 -14.73 5.93 -17.78
N VAL A 5 -14.09 7.05 -18.15
CA VAL A 5 -14.09 8.28 -17.36
C VAL A 5 -15.52 8.77 -17.09
N ALA A 6 -16.40 8.80 -18.11
CA ALA A 6 -17.79 9.19 -17.95
C ALA A 6 -18.55 8.27 -16.95
N ARG A 7 -18.28 6.96 -16.98
CA ARG A 7 -18.91 6.00 -16.07
C ARG A 7 -18.38 6.10 -14.64
N VAL A 8 -17.09 6.39 -14.46
CA VAL A 8 -16.51 6.64 -13.13
C VAL A 8 -17.02 7.97 -12.58
N LEU A 9 -17.12 9.02 -13.39
CA LEU A 9 -17.73 10.29 -12.99
C LEU A 9 -19.14 10.07 -12.45
N ALA A 10 -19.96 9.23 -13.10
CA ALA A 10 -21.29 8.92 -12.63
C ALA A 10 -21.33 8.15 -11.29
N GLY A 11 -20.22 7.50 -10.91
CA GLY A 11 -20.05 6.82 -9.62
C GLY A 11 -19.48 7.70 -8.50
N GLU A 12 -18.56 8.60 -8.84
CA GLU A 12 -17.72 9.33 -7.89
C GLU A 12 -18.10 10.81 -7.72
N ALA A 13 -18.74 11.42 -8.72
CA ALA A 13 -19.12 12.83 -8.64
C ALA A 13 -20.26 13.05 -7.64
N ALA A 14 -20.25 14.22 -6.98
CA ALA A 14 -21.42 14.66 -6.25
C ALA A 14 -22.58 14.93 -7.21
N ARG A 15 -23.81 14.72 -6.77
CA ARG A 15 -25.00 15.06 -7.55
C ARG A 15 -24.99 16.55 -7.88
N ASP A 16 -25.46 16.88 -9.09
CA ASP A 16 -25.62 18.25 -9.57
C ASP A 16 -24.32 19.08 -9.60
N SER A 17 -23.17 18.40 -9.68
CA SER A 17 -21.86 19.05 -9.81
C SER A 17 -21.80 19.97 -11.05
N GLN A 18 -21.29 21.19 -10.86
CA GLN A 18 -21.06 22.12 -11.97
C GLN A 18 -20.02 21.59 -12.97
N PRO A 19 -20.04 22.05 -14.24
CA PRO A 19 -19.12 21.57 -15.28
C PRO A 19 -17.65 21.60 -14.86
N ALA A 20 -17.17 22.68 -14.24
CA ALA A 20 -15.77 22.79 -13.83
C ALA A 20 -15.34 21.72 -12.80
N ALA A 21 -16.23 21.33 -11.87
CA ALA A 21 -15.95 20.27 -10.91
C ALA A 21 -15.95 18.89 -11.57
N LEU A 22 -16.90 18.64 -12.49
CA LEU A 22 -16.93 17.40 -13.28
C LEU A 22 -15.69 17.27 -14.17
N GLU A 23 -15.24 18.36 -14.79
CA GLU A 23 -14.04 18.40 -15.64
C GLU A 23 -12.76 18.17 -14.82
N ALA A 24 -12.62 18.82 -13.66
CA ALA A 24 -11.48 18.57 -12.76
C ALA A 24 -11.43 17.10 -12.32
N LEU A 25 -12.56 16.55 -11.88
CA LEU A 25 -12.65 15.15 -11.48
C LEU A 25 -12.41 14.20 -12.67
N ALA A 26 -12.85 14.55 -13.89
CA ALA A 26 -12.59 13.75 -15.09
C ALA A 26 -11.09 13.60 -15.38
N ILE A 27 -10.35 14.70 -15.26
CA ILE A 27 -8.89 14.74 -15.43
C ILE A 27 -8.21 13.90 -14.34
N ALA A 28 -8.64 14.04 -13.08
CA ALA A 28 -8.12 13.25 -11.97
C ALA A 28 -8.40 11.74 -12.14
N ILE A 29 -9.62 11.37 -12.53
CA ILE A 29 -10.02 9.98 -12.81
C ILE A 29 -9.15 9.39 -13.91
N ARG A 30 -8.98 10.11 -15.02
CA ARG A 30 -8.17 9.64 -16.16
C ARG A 30 -6.71 9.45 -15.77
N THR A 31 -6.17 10.39 -14.99
CA THR A 31 -4.80 10.32 -14.48
C THR A 31 -4.64 9.10 -13.58
N PHE A 32 -5.52 8.91 -12.60
CA PHE A 32 -5.51 7.74 -11.72
C PHE A 32 -5.54 6.44 -12.53
N ALA A 33 -6.44 6.36 -13.51
CA ALA A 33 -6.61 5.15 -14.31
C ALA A 33 -5.36 4.80 -15.14
N LEU A 34 -4.65 5.82 -15.63
CA LEU A 34 -3.41 5.65 -16.38
C LEU A 34 -2.22 5.32 -15.47
N ALA A 35 -2.12 5.99 -14.32
CA ALA A 35 -1.08 5.75 -13.33
C ALA A 35 -1.22 4.36 -12.65
N ASN A 36 -2.43 3.81 -12.61
CA ASN A 36 -2.73 2.51 -12.00
C ASN A 36 -3.10 1.44 -13.04
N ARG A 37 -2.64 1.60 -14.29
CA ARG A 37 -2.94 0.62 -15.35
C ARG A 37 -2.22 -0.71 -15.06
N GLY A 38 -2.91 -1.82 -15.26
CA GLY A 38 -2.38 -3.15 -14.96
C GLY A 38 -2.43 -3.53 -13.48
N ARG A 39 -3.05 -2.73 -12.61
CA ARG A 39 -3.19 -3.02 -11.17
C ARG A 39 -3.85 -4.38 -10.88
N HIS A 40 -4.73 -4.81 -11.77
CA HIS A 40 -5.40 -6.11 -11.71
C HIS A 40 -4.98 -7.06 -12.84
N ARG A 41 -3.75 -6.90 -13.39
CA ARG A 41 -3.29 -7.67 -14.57
C ARG A 41 -3.42 -9.17 -14.38
N ALA A 42 -3.13 -9.71 -13.18
CA ALA A 42 -3.31 -11.13 -12.90
C ALA A 42 -4.79 -11.58 -12.86
N ASP A 43 -5.71 -10.67 -12.57
CA ASP A 43 -7.16 -10.91 -12.63
C ASP A 43 -7.72 -10.72 -14.06
N GLY A 44 -6.88 -10.29 -15.01
CA GLY A 44 -7.23 -10.09 -16.42
C GLY A 44 -7.87 -8.73 -16.73
N PHE A 45 -7.83 -7.76 -15.82
CA PHE A 45 -8.35 -6.40 -16.03
C PHE A 45 -7.41 -5.32 -15.47
N ASP A 46 -7.57 -4.06 -15.87
CA ASP A 46 -6.69 -2.99 -15.37
C ASP A 46 -7.13 -2.50 -13.97
N LEU A 47 -8.44 -2.24 -13.77
CA LEU A 47 -9.03 -1.63 -12.57
C LEU A 47 -10.36 -2.30 -12.23
N CYS A 48 -10.69 -2.42 -10.94
CA CYS A 48 -12.01 -2.90 -10.48
C CYS A 48 -12.97 -1.75 -10.14
N ASP A 49 -14.22 -2.08 -9.81
CA ASP A 49 -15.29 -1.15 -9.43
C ASP A 49 -15.46 -0.95 -7.91
N GLN A 50 -14.48 -1.36 -7.12
CA GLN A 50 -14.48 -1.25 -5.65
C GLN A 50 -13.79 0.03 -5.16
N THR A 51 -13.93 0.31 -3.86
CA THR A 51 -13.41 1.52 -3.20
C THR A 51 -11.89 1.69 -3.24
N HIS A 52 -11.12 0.64 -3.57
CA HIS A 52 -9.67 0.76 -3.74
C HIS A 52 -9.25 1.15 -5.17
N CYS A 53 -10.15 1.03 -6.15
CA CYS A 53 -9.97 1.52 -7.52
C CYS A 53 -10.88 2.70 -7.80
N GLN A 54 -11.99 2.49 -8.52
CA GLN A 54 -12.91 3.57 -8.92
C GLN A 54 -14.32 3.02 -9.12
N VAL A 55 -15.34 3.68 -8.57
CA VAL A 55 -16.73 3.22 -8.68
C VAL A 55 -17.28 3.50 -10.08
N VAL A 56 -17.65 2.45 -10.80
CA VAL A 56 -18.19 2.55 -12.17
C VAL A 56 -19.72 2.48 -12.16
N ARG A 57 -20.41 3.48 -12.71
CA ARG A 57 -21.88 3.48 -12.88
C ARG A 57 -22.28 3.71 -14.34
N ALA A 58 -23.60 3.72 -14.61
CA ALA A 58 -24.11 4.12 -15.92
C ALA A 58 -23.88 5.62 -16.12
N ALA A 59 -23.29 6.00 -17.25
CA ALA A 59 -23.02 7.40 -17.56
C ALA A 59 -24.33 8.16 -17.84
N VAL A 60 -24.28 9.48 -17.61
CA VAL A 60 -25.33 10.44 -17.97
C VAL A 60 -24.74 11.52 -18.89
N ALA A 61 -25.59 12.26 -19.60
CA ALA A 61 -25.16 13.27 -20.57
C ALA A 61 -24.14 14.27 -19.99
N ALA A 62 -24.34 14.72 -18.74
CA ALA A 62 -23.41 15.63 -18.07
C ALA A 62 -22.01 15.03 -17.88
N THR A 63 -21.92 13.75 -17.48
CA THR A 63 -20.64 13.06 -17.28
C THR A 63 -19.95 12.72 -18.60
N GLU A 64 -20.72 12.41 -19.65
CA GLU A 64 -20.19 12.20 -21.00
C GLU A 64 -19.61 13.50 -21.57
N HIS A 65 -20.32 14.61 -21.40
CA HIS A 65 -19.88 15.93 -21.81
C HIS A 65 -18.58 16.32 -21.10
N ALA A 66 -18.49 16.19 -19.78
CA ALA A 66 -17.29 16.52 -19.02
C ALA A 66 -16.07 15.63 -19.37
N ALA A 67 -16.30 14.32 -19.57
CA ALA A 67 -15.25 13.42 -20.05
C ALA A 67 -14.71 13.90 -21.41
N GLN A 68 -15.59 14.21 -22.36
CA GLN A 68 -15.17 14.64 -23.69
C GLN A 68 -14.57 16.04 -23.75
N ALA A 69 -15.09 16.99 -22.97
CA ALA A 69 -14.52 18.33 -22.86
C ALA A 69 -13.06 18.29 -22.37
N THR A 70 -12.72 17.27 -21.57
CA THR A 70 -11.37 17.06 -21.02
C THR A 70 -10.59 15.93 -21.70
N ALA A 71 -11.02 15.47 -22.86
CA ALA A 71 -10.46 14.29 -23.51
C ALA A 71 -8.92 14.37 -23.63
N GLY A 72 -8.25 13.33 -23.15
CA GLY A 72 -6.79 13.21 -23.15
C GLY A 72 -6.03 14.09 -22.15
N ARG A 73 -6.70 14.99 -21.42
CA ARG A 73 -6.06 15.81 -20.37
C ARG A 73 -5.81 14.98 -19.11
N VAL A 74 -4.60 15.07 -18.57
CA VAL A 74 -4.13 14.37 -17.36
C VAL A 74 -3.22 15.28 -16.54
N LEU A 75 -2.95 14.89 -15.30
CA LEU A 75 -1.94 15.49 -14.44
C LEU A 75 -0.62 14.73 -14.59
N LEU A 76 0.45 15.42 -14.93
CA LEU A 76 1.76 14.83 -15.17
C LEU A 76 2.77 15.24 -14.09
N ARG A 77 3.61 14.27 -13.70
CA ARG A 77 4.87 14.47 -13.00
C ARG A 77 5.98 14.01 -13.94
N ASN A 78 6.88 14.92 -14.31
CA ASN A 78 8.01 14.61 -15.20
C ASN A 78 7.58 13.91 -16.52
N GLY A 79 6.47 14.37 -17.12
CA GLY A 79 5.96 13.81 -18.38
C GLY A 79 5.18 12.49 -18.25
N THR A 80 5.05 11.92 -17.04
CA THR A 80 4.29 10.69 -16.78
C THR A 80 3.04 10.97 -15.94
N PRO A 81 1.92 10.22 -16.11
CA PRO A 81 0.75 10.37 -15.26
C PRO A 81 1.11 10.25 -13.77
N ALA A 82 0.76 11.27 -12.99
CA ALA A 82 1.09 11.29 -11.57
C ALA A 82 0.25 10.29 -10.77
N SER A 83 0.85 9.67 -9.75
CA SER A 83 0.12 8.86 -8.76
C SER A 83 -0.67 9.79 -7.83
N ILE A 84 -1.95 9.97 -8.12
CA ILE A 84 -2.84 10.87 -7.38
C ILE A 84 -4.00 10.11 -6.76
N TYR A 85 -4.65 10.71 -5.77
CA TYR A 85 -5.84 10.16 -5.13
C TYR A 85 -6.94 11.22 -5.05
N PHE A 86 -8.18 10.80 -4.90
CA PHE A 86 -9.31 11.68 -4.62
C PHE A 86 -10.29 10.99 -3.69
N SER A 87 -11.05 11.77 -2.92
CA SER A 87 -12.06 11.24 -2.00
C SER A 87 -13.31 12.11 -1.98
N ALA A 88 -14.44 11.50 -1.59
CA ALA A 88 -15.72 12.21 -1.53
C ALA A 88 -15.63 13.50 -0.70
N SER A 89 -14.94 13.45 0.45
CA SER A 89 -14.62 14.63 1.23
C SER A 89 -13.39 14.48 2.12
N CYS A 90 -12.51 15.48 2.08
CA CYS A 90 -11.37 15.63 2.99
C CYS A 90 -11.79 16.02 4.42
N GLY A 91 -13.00 16.56 4.61
CA GLY A 91 -13.46 17.00 5.91
C GLY A 91 -12.83 18.32 6.37
N GLY A 92 -12.45 19.21 5.45
CA GLY A 92 -11.90 20.53 5.76
C GLY A 92 -10.38 20.60 5.84
N HIS A 93 -9.68 19.46 5.81
CA HIS A 93 -8.23 19.39 5.70
C HIS A 93 -7.84 18.13 4.92
N THR A 94 -7.00 18.30 3.90
CA THR A 94 -6.45 17.18 3.11
C THR A 94 -5.34 16.47 3.86
N GLU A 95 -4.96 15.28 3.43
CA GLU A 95 -3.98 14.44 4.13
C GLU A 95 -2.82 14.00 3.24
N ILE A 96 -1.65 13.79 3.84
CA ILE A 96 -0.52 13.15 3.17
C ILE A 96 -0.74 11.63 3.02
N PRO A 97 -0.22 10.98 1.97
CA PRO A 97 -0.41 9.55 1.77
C PRO A 97 0.07 8.68 2.94
N SER A 98 1.23 8.96 3.54
CA SER A 98 1.83 8.10 4.58
C SER A 98 1.01 8.04 5.87
N ASP A 99 0.22 9.07 6.17
CA ASP A 99 -0.68 9.13 7.33
C ASP A 99 -1.98 8.33 7.14
N VAL A 100 -2.31 8.00 5.89
CA VAL A 100 -3.43 7.09 5.56
C VAL A 100 -2.93 5.68 5.30
N TRP A 101 -1.84 5.55 4.55
CA TRP A 101 -1.25 4.31 4.10
C TRP A 101 0.23 4.27 4.51
N PRO A 102 0.52 3.76 5.74
CA PRO A 102 1.88 3.74 6.29
C PRO A 102 2.96 3.21 5.33
N GLY A 103 3.91 4.07 4.95
CA GLY A 103 5.01 3.69 4.04
C GLY A 103 4.78 4.05 2.57
N HIS A 104 3.69 4.74 2.24
CA HIS A 104 3.57 5.48 0.98
C HIS A 104 4.46 6.72 0.99
N GLU A 105 4.90 7.15 -0.19
CA GLU A 105 5.60 8.42 -0.37
C GLU A 105 4.68 9.60 -0.08
N ASP A 106 5.26 10.70 0.41
CA ASP A 106 4.59 11.99 0.60
C ASP A 106 5.07 13.00 -0.45
N PRO A 107 4.64 12.86 -1.72
CA PRO A 107 5.04 13.81 -2.74
C PRO A 107 4.47 15.19 -2.44
N SER A 108 5.22 16.23 -2.81
CA SER A 108 4.82 17.63 -2.58
C SER A 108 3.51 18.03 -3.24
N TYR A 109 3.05 17.29 -4.25
CA TYR A 109 1.76 17.48 -4.92
C TYR A 109 0.58 16.79 -4.21
N LEU A 110 0.80 16.13 -3.07
CA LEU A 110 -0.26 15.60 -2.18
C LEU A 110 -0.05 16.11 -0.73
N PRO A 111 -0.07 17.44 -0.50
CA PRO A 111 0.17 17.99 0.81
C PRO A 111 -1.03 17.78 1.75
N ALA A 112 -0.77 17.72 3.05
CA ALA A 112 -1.79 17.98 4.05
C ALA A 112 -1.99 19.49 4.18
N GLN A 113 -3.16 19.98 3.77
CA GLN A 113 -3.50 21.41 3.78
C GLN A 113 -4.98 21.68 4.07
N ASP A 114 -5.27 22.85 4.64
CA ASP A 114 -6.62 23.35 4.86
C ASP A 114 -7.46 23.44 3.57
N ASP A 115 -8.73 23.08 3.68
CA ASP A 115 -9.70 23.13 2.59
C ASP A 115 -10.95 23.93 3.03
N ASP A 116 -10.85 25.26 2.91
CA ASP A 116 -11.91 26.22 3.18
C ASP A 116 -13.12 26.07 2.23
N ALA A 117 -12.96 25.37 1.10
CA ALA A 117 -14.08 25.01 0.26
C ALA A 117 -14.86 23.87 0.89
N CYS A 118 -14.19 22.82 1.37
CA CYS A 118 -14.85 21.67 2.01
C CYS A 118 -15.50 22.00 3.36
N ASP A 119 -14.92 22.92 4.15
CA ASP A 119 -15.50 23.45 5.41
C ASP A 119 -16.06 22.34 6.33
N GLY A 120 -15.31 21.26 6.55
CA GLY A 120 -15.72 20.20 7.48
C GLY A 120 -16.94 19.36 7.07
N ALA A 121 -17.48 19.49 5.85
CA ALA A 121 -18.68 18.75 5.45
C ALA A 121 -18.36 17.35 4.85
N PRO A 122 -19.26 16.36 4.93
CA PRO A 122 -20.45 16.33 5.78
C PRO A 122 -20.10 15.93 7.22
N ALA A 123 -20.83 16.46 8.19
CA ALA A 123 -20.84 15.91 9.54
C ALA A 123 -21.58 14.56 9.55
N TRP A 124 -21.16 13.65 10.43
CA TRP A 124 -21.79 12.35 10.61
C TRP A 124 -21.65 11.87 12.05
N THR A 125 -22.60 11.06 12.48
CA THR A 125 -22.55 10.33 13.75
C THR A 125 -22.84 8.85 13.51
N ALA A 126 -22.34 8.00 14.40
CA ALA A 126 -22.66 6.59 14.41
C ALA A 126 -22.57 6.03 15.83
N ASP A 127 -23.55 5.22 16.20
CA ASP A 127 -23.53 4.43 17.43
C ASP A 127 -23.25 2.98 17.10
N LEU A 128 -22.16 2.43 17.62
CA LEU A 128 -21.76 1.04 17.41
C LEU A 128 -21.70 0.31 18.75
N ARG A 129 -22.36 -0.85 18.85
CA ARG A 129 -22.24 -1.69 20.04
C ARG A 129 -20.81 -2.21 20.18
N ALA A 130 -20.37 -2.41 21.43
CA ALA A 130 -19.08 -3.02 21.71
C ALA A 130 -18.95 -4.42 21.08
N SER A 131 -20.06 -5.17 20.97
CA SER A 131 -20.11 -6.47 20.29
C SER A 131 -19.85 -6.38 18.79
N ASP A 132 -20.36 -5.34 18.13
CA ASP A 132 -20.26 -5.18 16.68
C ASP A 132 -18.85 -4.72 16.32
N LEU A 133 -18.31 -3.77 17.08
CA LEU A 133 -16.90 -3.37 16.99
C LEU A 133 -15.97 -4.54 17.26
N LEU A 134 -16.25 -5.37 18.27
CA LEU A 134 -15.46 -6.57 18.54
C LEU A 134 -15.50 -7.55 17.36
N THR A 135 -16.65 -7.69 16.70
CA THR A 135 -16.78 -8.54 15.50
C THR A 135 -15.94 -8.01 14.35
N ALA A 136 -16.02 -6.70 14.06
CA ALA A 136 -15.20 -6.05 13.04
C ALA A 136 -13.70 -6.13 13.34
N LEU A 137 -13.32 -5.88 14.59
CA LEU A 137 -11.92 -5.97 15.03
C LEU A 137 -11.41 -7.40 14.97
N ARG A 138 -12.22 -8.42 15.30
CA ARG A 138 -11.84 -9.83 15.12
C ARG A 138 -11.68 -10.23 13.65
N ALA A 139 -12.53 -9.70 12.76
CA ALA A 139 -12.36 -9.87 11.32
C ALA A 139 -11.06 -9.22 10.83
N GLY A 140 -10.68 -8.09 11.44
CA GLY A 140 -9.35 -7.49 11.35
C GLY A 140 -8.31 -8.13 12.29
N GLY A 141 -8.48 -9.40 12.67
CA GLY A 141 -7.56 -10.25 13.47
C GLY A 141 -7.10 -9.73 14.85
N PHE A 142 -7.80 -8.77 15.43
CA PHE A 142 -7.65 -8.43 16.85
C PHE A 142 -8.23 -9.54 17.74
N ARG A 143 -7.54 -9.82 18.85
CA ARG A 143 -7.87 -10.92 19.77
C ARG A 143 -8.28 -10.39 21.13
N GLY A 144 -9.19 -11.09 21.80
CA GLY A 144 -9.65 -10.75 23.14
C GLY A 144 -11.13 -11.07 23.34
N GLY A 145 -11.53 -11.18 24.60
CA GLY A 145 -12.89 -11.58 24.98
C GLY A 145 -13.91 -10.44 24.92
N ARG A 146 -13.47 -9.19 25.14
CA ARG A 146 -14.34 -8.01 25.21
C ARG A 146 -13.56 -6.73 24.91
N LEU A 147 -14.12 -5.86 24.08
CA LEU A 147 -13.68 -4.47 23.96
C LEU A 147 -14.23 -3.67 25.15
N ARG A 148 -13.38 -3.34 26.11
CA ARG A 148 -13.78 -2.60 27.31
C ARG A 148 -13.80 -1.09 27.08
N ASP A 149 -12.85 -0.58 26.32
CA ASP A 149 -12.81 0.84 25.97
C ASP A 149 -12.07 1.08 24.65
N LEU A 150 -12.36 2.21 24.01
CA LEU A 150 -11.79 2.67 22.75
C LEU A 150 -11.49 4.16 22.89
N ARG A 151 -10.21 4.55 22.88
CA ARG A 151 -9.79 5.93 23.14
C ARG A 151 -8.83 6.45 22.09
N VAL A 152 -9.05 7.67 21.61
CA VAL A 152 -8.11 8.39 20.74
C VAL A 152 -6.86 8.73 21.53
N ALA A 153 -5.72 8.26 21.05
CA ALA A 153 -4.41 8.48 21.66
C ALA A 153 -3.57 9.52 20.90
N ALA A 154 -3.74 9.63 19.58
CA ALA A 154 -3.04 10.62 18.76
C ALA A 154 -3.85 11.01 17.52
N ARG A 155 -3.54 12.20 17.00
CA ARG A 155 -4.02 12.75 15.73
C ARG A 155 -2.84 13.19 14.88
N ASN A 156 -3.03 13.21 13.57
CA ASN A 156 -2.10 13.83 12.64
C ASN A 156 -2.40 15.33 12.46
N VAL A 157 -1.66 15.98 11.55
CA VAL A 157 -1.78 17.42 11.28
C VAL A 157 -3.18 17.80 10.79
N SER A 158 -3.81 16.96 9.96
CA SER A 158 -5.18 17.20 9.49
C SER A 158 -6.27 17.03 10.55
N GLY A 159 -5.90 16.59 11.76
CA GLY A 159 -6.83 16.28 12.85
C GLY A 159 -7.46 14.89 12.75
N ARG A 160 -7.13 14.08 11.74
CA ARG A 160 -7.54 12.67 11.63
C ARG A 160 -6.88 11.84 12.73
N VAL A 161 -7.59 10.81 13.18
CA VAL A 161 -7.13 9.92 14.25
C VAL A 161 -6.02 9.02 13.69
N SER A 162 -4.78 9.28 14.11
CA SER A 162 -3.62 8.46 13.74
C SER A 162 -3.45 7.25 14.67
N ARG A 163 -3.93 7.34 15.92
CA ARG A 163 -3.83 6.24 16.89
C ARG A 163 -5.01 6.15 17.85
N LEU A 164 -5.53 4.95 18.00
CA LEU A 164 -6.52 4.54 19.01
C LEU A 164 -5.92 3.47 19.93
N THR A 165 -6.39 3.44 21.17
CA THR A 165 -6.13 2.36 22.11
C THR A 165 -7.38 1.52 22.32
N LEU A 166 -7.21 0.20 22.38
CA LEU A 166 -8.25 -0.82 22.49
C LEU A 166 -8.09 -1.58 23.81
N ASP A 167 -8.79 -1.13 24.86
CA ASP A 167 -8.72 -1.84 26.14
C ASP A 167 -9.42 -3.21 26.04
N GLY A 168 -8.68 -4.26 26.37
CA GLY A 168 -9.16 -5.65 26.36
C GLY A 168 -8.85 -6.43 25.09
N LEU A 169 -8.20 -5.81 24.10
CA LEU A 169 -7.78 -6.47 22.86
C LEU A 169 -6.27 -6.50 22.67
N LYS A 170 -5.80 -7.42 21.81
CA LYS A 170 -4.42 -7.51 21.33
C LYS A 170 -4.39 -7.69 19.80
N PRO A 171 -3.61 -6.91 19.04
CA PRO A 171 -2.89 -5.72 19.51
C PRO A 171 -3.85 -4.69 20.13
N ASP A 172 -3.35 -3.91 21.09
CA ASP A 172 -4.17 -2.93 21.83
C ASP A 172 -4.17 -1.55 21.15
N VAL A 173 -3.68 -1.46 19.92
CA VAL A 173 -3.56 -0.23 19.16
C VAL A 173 -4.03 -0.46 17.72
N ILE A 174 -4.72 0.54 17.17
CA ILE A 174 -5.16 0.59 15.77
C ILE A 174 -5.15 2.04 15.27
N SER A 175 -4.92 2.28 13.99
CA SER A 175 -5.09 3.62 13.39
C SER A 175 -6.58 3.94 13.15
N GLY A 176 -6.94 5.21 12.98
CA GLY A 176 -8.31 5.57 12.60
C GLY A 176 -8.67 5.09 11.19
N ALA A 177 -7.70 5.08 10.27
CA ALA A 177 -7.86 4.58 8.91
C ALA A 177 -8.12 3.06 8.88
N ASP A 178 -7.39 2.29 9.70
CA ASP A 178 -7.60 0.85 9.83
C ASP A 178 -8.93 0.54 10.51
N LEU A 179 -9.30 1.28 11.57
CA LEU A 179 -10.60 1.11 12.22
C LEU A 179 -11.74 1.32 11.22
N ARG A 180 -11.67 2.39 10.43
CA ARG A 180 -12.62 2.66 9.34
C ARG A 180 -12.70 1.48 8.36
N THR A 181 -11.55 0.92 7.98
CA THR A 181 -11.48 -0.16 6.99
C THR A 181 -12.08 -1.47 7.54
N VAL A 182 -11.73 -1.87 8.76
CA VAL A 182 -12.25 -3.11 9.36
C VAL A 182 -13.76 -3.02 9.63
N VAL A 183 -14.24 -1.87 10.09
CA VAL A 183 -15.67 -1.60 10.26
C VAL A 183 -16.37 -1.54 8.90
N GLY A 184 -15.79 -0.86 7.91
CA GLY A 184 -16.35 -0.74 6.57
C GLY A 184 -16.54 -2.07 5.86
N ARG A 185 -15.55 -2.96 5.94
CA ARG A 185 -15.60 -4.30 5.34
C ARG A 185 -16.55 -5.27 6.05
N THR A 186 -16.76 -5.09 7.36
CA THR A 186 -17.54 -6.03 8.18
C THR A 186 -18.98 -5.58 8.41
N LEU A 187 -19.18 -4.29 8.69
CA LEU A 187 -20.47 -3.69 9.08
C LEU A 187 -20.99 -2.70 8.03
N GLY A 188 -20.13 -2.24 7.12
CA GLY A 188 -20.47 -1.31 6.04
C GLY A 188 -19.89 0.09 6.23
N TRP A 189 -19.56 0.73 5.09
CA TRP A 189 -18.86 2.02 5.01
C TRP A 189 -19.67 3.22 5.51
N GLN A 190 -20.97 3.04 5.80
CA GLN A 190 -21.85 4.07 6.34
C GLN A 190 -21.56 4.42 7.80
N HIS A 191 -20.94 3.51 8.57
CA HIS A 191 -20.76 3.67 10.01
C HIS A 191 -19.58 4.57 10.37
N ILE A 192 -18.40 4.33 9.79
CA ILE A 192 -17.22 5.17 9.99
C ILE A 192 -16.80 5.69 8.62
N LYS A 193 -17.16 6.94 8.32
CA LYS A 193 -17.01 7.50 6.96
C LYS A 193 -15.59 8.01 6.70
N SER A 194 -14.89 8.47 7.73
CA SER A 194 -13.52 8.98 7.67
C SER A 194 -12.74 8.63 8.94
N ALA A 195 -11.44 8.93 8.97
CA ALA A 195 -10.64 8.89 10.20
C ALA A 195 -10.75 10.19 11.02
N ALA A 196 -11.52 11.18 10.55
CA ALA A 196 -11.71 12.47 11.21
C ALA A 196 -12.92 12.39 12.16
N PHE A 197 -12.71 11.77 13.31
CA PHE A 197 -13.77 11.58 14.31
C PHE A 197 -13.28 11.72 15.75
N THR A 198 -14.25 11.85 16.64
CA THR A 198 -14.15 11.63 18.09
C THR A 198 -14.96 10.39 18.44
N VAL A 199 -14.59 9.72 19.53
CA VAL A 199 -15.32 8.56 20.03
C VAL A 199 -15.49 8.65 21.54
N ARG A 200 -16.68 8.32 22.03
CA ARG A 200 -17.00 8.25 23.46
C ARG A 200 -17.76 6.98 23.76
N LYS A 201 -17.36 6.28 24.82
CA LYS A 201 -18.11 5.14 25.34
C LYS A 201 -19.42 5.62 25.98
N GLN A 202 -20.52 4.95 25.65
CA GLN A 202 -21.87 5.17 26.20
C GLN A 202 -22.47 3.81 26.56
N GLY A 203 -22.40 3.43 27.84
CA GLY A 203 -22.83 2.11 28.29
C GLY A 203 -22.04 0.99 27.60
N ASP A 204 -22.73 0.15 26.84
CA ASP A 204 -22.14 -0.95 26.04
C ASP A 204 -21.99 -0.59 24.55
N SER A 205 -22.06 0.70 24.20
CA SER A 205 -21.86 1.22 22.85
C SER A 205 -20.79 2.30 22.82
N PHE A 206 -20.33 2.64 21.61
CA PHE A 206 -19.40 3.72 21.32
C PHE A 206 -20.06 4.68 20.34
N HIS A 207 -20.19 5.93 20.77
CA HIS A 207 -20.72 7.02 19.98
C HIS A 207 -19.57 7.70 19.24
N PHE A 208 -19.64 7.69 17.91
CA PHE A 208 -18.73 8.39 17.02
C PHE A 208 -19.38 9.66 16.52
N SER A 209 -18.61 10.75 16.52
CA SER A 209 -18.98 12.00 15.85
C SER A 209 -17.79 12.46 15.02
N GLY A 210 -18.00 12.66 13.73
CA GLY A 210 -16.94 12.97 12.79
C GLY A 210 -17.40 13.79 11.59
N HIS A 211 -16.46 14.05 10.71
CA HIS A 211 -16.66 14.85 9.50
C HIS A 211 -15.96 14.23 8.29
N GLY A 212 -16.34 14.65 7.09
CA GLY A 212 -15.75 14.18 5.85
C GLY A 212 -16.11 12.73 5.50
N SER A 213 -15.59 12.25 4.38
CA SER A 213 -15.89 10.91 3.86
C SER A 213 -14.77 10.43 2.92
N GLY A 214 -14.06 9.38 3.33
CA GLY A 214 -12.91 8.84 2.61
C GLY A 214 -11.56 9.16 3.27
N HIS A 215 -10.49 8.86 2.55
CA HIS A 215 -9.11 8.97 3.06
C HIS A 215 -8.64 10.43 3.20
N GLY A 216 -9.12 11.35 2.36
CA GLY A 216 -8.78 12.77 2.46
C GLY A 216 -7.49 13.18 1.74
N VAL A 217 -6.83 12.25 1.05
CA VAL A 217 -5.62 12.51 0.24
C VAL A 217 -6.02 13.03 -1.14
N GLY A 218 -5.38 14.12 -1.59
CA GLY A 218 -5.59 14.72 -2.91
C GLY A 218 -6.94 15.45 -3.06
N LEU A 219 -7.59 15.30 -4.22
CA LEU A 219 -8.79 16.06 -4.55
C LEU A 219 -9.98 15.71 -3.65
N CYS A 220 -10.58 16.74 -3.05
CA CYS A 220 -11.83 16.65 -2.32
C CYS A 220 -13.00 16.91 -3.27
N VAL A 221 -13.87 15.92 -3.51
CA VAL A 221 -14.99 16.06 -4.45
C VAL A 221 -15.94 17.19 -4.00
N ILE A 222 -16.36 17.21 -2.73
CA ILE A 222 -17.22 18.30 -2.21
C ILE A 222 -16.54 19.67 -2.31
N GLY A 223 -15.25 19.75 -1.99
CA GLY A 223 -14.51 21.01 -2.08
C GLY A 223 -14.38 21.49 -3.53
N SER A 224 -14.15 20.59 -4.49
CA SER A 224 -14.13 20.92 -5.91
C SER A 224 -15.47 21.48 -6.43
N VAL A 225 -16.60 20.94 -5.95
CA VAL A 225 -17.94 21.44 -6.29
C VAL A 225 -18.14 22.85 -5.78
N ARG A 226 -17.78 23.11 -4.52
CA ARG A 226 -17.93 24.44 -3.92
C ARG A 226 -16.98 25.47 -4.52
N LEU A 227 -15.79 25.06 -4.97
CA LEU A 227 -14.90 25.93 -5.74
C LEU A 227 -15.50 26.27 -7.11
N ALA A 228 -16.09 25.29 -7.80
CA ALA A 228 -16.79 25.53 -9.05
C ALA A 228 -17.99 26.48 -8.86
N GLU A 229 -18.75 26.33 -7.77
CA GLU A 229 -19.84 27.25 -7.38
C GLU A 229 -19.34 28.68 -7.14
N ARG A 230 -18.10 28.84 -6.67
CA ARG A 230 -17.42 30.14 -6.53
C ARG A 230 -16.80 30.64 -7.84
N GLY A 231 -17.05 29.98 -8.97
CA GLY A 231 -16.54 30.36 -10.29
C GLY A 231 -15.11 29.91 -10.59
N THR A 232 -14.54 29.02 -9.78
CA THR A 232 -13.20 28.46 -10.02
C THR A 232 -13.26 27.44 -11.16
N ASN A 233 -12.36 27.56 -12.15
CA ASN A 233 -12.33 26.63 -13.27
C ASN A 233 -11.60 25.30 -12.93
N ALA A 234 -11.70 24.32 -13.82
CA ALA A 234 -11.13 22.98 -13.59
C ALA A 234 -9.62 23.00 -13.30
N ASP A 235 -8.85 23.80 -14.03
CA ASP A 235 -7.39 23.87 -13.90
C ASP A 235 -6.98 24.49 -12.57
N GLN A 236 -7.70 25.51 -12.12
CA GLN A 236 -7.50 26.12 -10.81
C GLN A 236 -7.89 25.18 -9.66
N ILE A 237 -8.98 24.41 -9.81
CA ILE A 237 -9.36 23.37 -8.85
C ILE A 237 -8.24 22.33 -8.73
N LEU A 238 -7.74 21.83 -9.85
CA LEU A 238 -6.66 20.85 -9.90
C LEU A 238 -5.36 21.40 -9.32
N ALA A 239 -4.98 22.63 -9.65
CA ALA A 239 -3.78 23.28 -9.12
C ALA A 239 -3.84 23.45 -7.59
N ARG A 240 -5.05 23.61 -7.02
CA ARG A 240 -5.23 23.66 -5.56
C ARG A 240 -5.00 22.31 -4.89
N TYR A 241 -5.56 21.24 -5.45
CA TYR A 241 -5.49 19.90 -4.83
C TYR A 241 -4.23 19.11 -5.19
N TYR A 242 -3.56 19.46 -6.30
CA TYR A 242 -2.36 18.82 -6.80
C TYR A 242 -1.30 19.87 -7.20
N PRO A 243 -0.77 20.63 -6.23
CA PRO A 243 0.13 21.74 -6.53
C PRO A 243 1.40 21.24 -7.23
N GLY A 244 1.78 21.93 -8.31
CA GLY A 244 3.01 21.65 -9.06
C GLY A 244 2.90 20.54 -10.10
N LEU A 245 1.74 19.87 -10.25
CA LEU A 245 1.54 18.97 -11.40
C LEU A 245 1.20 19.74 -12.67
N GLU A 246 1.72 19.25 -13.80
CA GLU A 246 1.42 19.81 -15.11
C GLU A 246 0.08 19.26 -15.62
N ILE A 247 -0.84 20.13 -16.05
CA ILE A 247 -2.08 19.71 -16.69
C ILE A 247 -1.88 19.77 -18.21
N SER A 248 -1.76 18.61 -18.84
CA SER A 248 -1.47 18.53 -20.27
C SER A 248 -2.22 17.41 -20.94
N LYS A 249 -2.36 17.50 -22.28
CA LYS A 249 -2.81 16.35 -23.06
C LYS A 249 -1.63 15.40 -23.20
N MET A 250 -1.82 14.13 -22.88
CA MET A 250 -0.77 13.14 -23.18
C MET A 250 -0.45 13.16 -24.67
N ALA A 251 0.79 13.54 -25.00
CA ALA A 251 1.36 13.21 -26.29
C ALA A 251 1.41 11.68 -26.40
N PRO A 252 1.03 11.08 -27.53
CA PRO A 252 1.17 9.64 -27.68
C PRO A 252 2.65 9.28 -27.54
N THR A 253 2.98 8.45 -26.54
CA THR A 253 4.35 7.96 -26.38
C THR A 253 4.69 7.04 -27.56
N ALA A 254 5.98 6.94 -27.89
CA ALA A 254 6.47 6.02 -28.93
C ALA A 254 6.00 4.57 -28.66
N ALA A 255 5.88 4.18 -27.39
CA ALA A 255 5.32 2.89 -26.96
C ALA A 255 3.82 2.73 -27.31
N MET A 256 3.01 3.79 -27.20
CA MET A 256 1.59 3.77 -27.59
C MET A 256 1.39 3.76 -29.11
N LEU A 257 2.30 4.38 -29.89
CA LEU A 257 2.30 4.27 -31.35
C LEU A 257 2.76 2.87 -31.81
N ALA A 258 3.79 2.31 -31.17
CA ALA A 258 4.30 0.97 -31.47
C ALA A 258 3.23 -0.12 -31.23
N ALA A 259 2.46 0.00 -30.14
CA ALA A 259 1.37 -0.93 -29.83
C ALA A 259 0.18 -0.87 -30.81
N ARG A 260 0.04 0.20 -31.62
CA ARG A 260 -0.99 0.34 -32.64
C ARG A 260 -0.56 -0.15 -34.03
N ILE A 261 0.73 -0.32 -34.26
CA ILE A 261 1.31 -0.69 -35.57
C ILE A 261 1.83 -2.13 -35.56
N ALA A 262 2.06 -2.73 -34.39
CA ALA A 262 2.52 -4.11 -34.31
C ALA A 262 1.42 -5.09 -34.78
N PRO A 263 1.64 -5.87 -35.86
CA PRO A 263 0.82 -7.03 -36.15
C PRO A 263 1.03 -8.05 -35.03
N ALA A 264 0.00 -8.86 -34.75
CA ALA A 264 0.12 -9.98 -33.81
C ALA A 264 1.40 -10.78 -34.11
N PRO A 265 2.21 -11.14 -33.09
CA PRO A 265 3.48 -11.81 -33.34
C PRO A 265 3.19 -13.12 -34.09
N PRO A 266 3.89 -13.41 -35.19
CA PRO A 266 3.79 -14.71 -35.83
C PRO A 266 4.25 -15.79 -34.85
N PRO A 267 3.73 -17.02 -34.94
CA PRO A 267 4.22 -18.13 -34.13
C PRO A 267 5.73 -18.25 -34.34
N SER A 268 6.49 -18.15 -33.25
CA SER A 268 7.95 -18.10 -33.29
C SER A 268 8.51 -19.43 -33.78
N VAL A 269 9.08 -19.39 -34.99
CA VAL A 269 9.95 -20.44 -35.51
C VAL A 269 11.26 -20.39 -34.74
N ARG A 270 11.63 -21.52 -34.14
CA ARG A 270 12.90 -21.74 -33.44
C ARG A 270 14.08 -21.43 -34.38
N ALA A 271 14.82 -20.37 -34.08
CA ALA A 271 16.14 -20.15 -34.65
C ALA A 271 17.18 -20.91 -33.82
N THR A 272 17.91 -21.79 -34.47
CA THR A 272 19.03 -22.56 -33.92
C THR A 272 20.31 -21.73 -33.90
N GLY A 273 21.00 -21.73 -32.76
CA GLY A 273 22.46 -21.88 -32.71
C GLY A 273 23.33 -20.62 -32.74
N ALA A 274 23.42 -19.93 -31.61
CA ALA A 274 24.65 -19.26 -31.18
C ALA A 274 24.96 -19.71 -29.73
N PRO A 275 26.23 -19.97 -29.34
CA PRO A 275 26.55 -20.38 -27.98
C PRO A 275 26.19 -19.25 -27.01
N ARG A 276 25.22 -19.52 -26.14
CA ARG A 276 24.84 -18.60 -25.05
C ARG A 276 26.03 -18.53 -24.08
N PRO A 277 26.49 -17.32 -23.68
CA PRO A 277 27.44 -17.21 -22.58
C PRO A 277 26.89 -17.95 -21.33
N PRO A 278 27.76 -18.48 -20.45
CA PRO A 278 27.30 -19.12 -19.23
C PRO A 278 26.37 -18.15 -18.49
N ALA A 279 25.19 -18.65 -18.11
CA ALA A 279 24.20 -17.82 -17.43
C ALA A 279 24.79 -17.31 -16.11
N PRO A 280 24.59 -16.04 -15.74
CA PRO A 280 25.06 -15.52 -14.48
C PRO A 280 24.41 -16.28 -13.31
N ASP A 281 25.18 -16.53 -12.25
CA ASP A 281 24.75 -17.24 -11.03
C ASP A 281 23.74 -16.44 -10.21
N VAL A 282 23.68 -15.12 -10.40
CA VAL A 282 22.69 -14.21 -9.83
C VAL A 282 22.06 -13.43 -10.98
N LEU A 283 20.74 -13.52 -11.09
CA LEU A 283 19.93 -12.77 -12.05
C LEU A 283 19.15 -11.70 -11.29
N VAL A 284 19.27 -10.45 -11.69
CA VAL A 284 18.48 -9.34 -11.14
C VAL A 284 17.57 -8.81 -12.24
N SER A 285 16.26 -8.88 -12.01
CA SER A 285 15.23 -8.29 -12.86
C SER A 285 14.76 -7.00 -12.20
N LEU A 286 14.91 -5.89 -12.90
CA LEU A 286 14.51 -4.55 -12.46
C LEU A 286 13.39 -4.00 -13.35
N PRO A 287 12.62 -3.01 -12.86
CA PRO A 287 11.82 -2.14 -13.71
C PRO A 287 12.72 -1.34 -14.68
N ASP A 288 12.19 -0.99 -15.86
CA ASP A 288 12.94 -0.28 -16.92
C ASP A 288 13.59 1.02 -16.41
N ASP A 289 12.93 1.71 -15.48
CA ASP A 289 13.39 2.99 -14.91
C ASP A 289 14.55 2.83 -13.91
N ASP A 290 14.82 1.60 -13.45
CA ASP A 290 15.82 1.27 -12.42
C ASP A 290 17.05 0.51 -12.99
N GLU A 291 17.12 0.28 -14.31
CA GLU A 291 18.22 -0.48 -14.97
C GLU A 291 19.63 0.02 -14.58
N GLY A 292 19.78 1.32 -14.29
CA GLY A 292 21.04 1.91 -13.83
C GLY A 292 21.57 1.40 -12.49
N GLU A 293 20.78 0.60 -11.77
CA GLU A 293 21.11 0.09 -10.42
C GLU A 293 21.53 -1.37 -10.40
N HIS A 294 21.41 -2.03 -11.55
CA HIS A 294 21.63 -3.47 -11.68
C HIS A 294 22.95 -3.93 -11.06
N ASP A 295 24.06 -3.27 -11.39
CA ASP A 295 25.38 -3.69 -10.91
C ASP A 295 25.56 -3.50 -9.40
N ALA A 296 25.00 -2.43 -8.83
CA ALA A 296 25.05 -2.15 -7.40
C ALA A 296 24.24 -3.21 -6.61
N ILE A 297 23.03 -3.51 -7.08
CA ILE A 297 22.16 -4.53 -6.47
C ILE A 297 22.78 -5.91 -6.62
N LEU A 298 23.35 -6.24 -7.78
CA LEU A 298 24.05 -7.50 -8.04
C LEU A 298 25.24 -7.68 -7.08
N GLN A 299 26.08 -6.66 -6.94
CA GLN A 299 27.24 -6.70 -6.05
C GLN A 299 26.82 -6.83 -4.57
N GLN A 300 25.82 -6.07 -4.14
CA GLN A 300 25.28 -6.14 -2.78
C GLN A 300 24.70 -7.52 -2.48
N THR A 301 23.91 -8.06 -3.41
CA THR A 301 23.29 -9.40 -3.30
C THR A 301 24.33 -10.50 -3.21
N THR A 302 25.37 -10.44 -4.06
CA THR A 302 26.45 -11.43 -4.07
C THR A 302 27.22 -11.44 -2.75
N ARG A 303 27.57 -10.26 -2.22
CA ARG A 303 28.23 -10.14 -0.91
C ARG A 303 27.37 -10.69 0.22
N ALA A 304 26.10 -10.27 0.27
CA ALA A 304 25.14 -10.75 1.27
C ALA A 304 24.97 -12.27 1.24
N ARG A 305 24.84 -12.86 0.03
CA ARG A 305 24.74 -14.31 -0.17
C ARG A 305 25.93 -15.05 0.43
N ASP A 306 27.14 -14.64 0.08
CA ASP A 306 28.35 -15.35 0.48
C ASP A 306 28.63 -15.22 1.99
N GLU A 307 28.34 -14.06 2.57
CA GLU A 307 28.41 -13.83 4.02
C GLU A 307 27.40 -14.66 4.80
N LEU A 308 26.14 -14.68 4.34
CA LEU A 308 25.09 -15.46 4.99
C LEU A 308 25.36 -16.97 4.89
N ALA A 309 25.85 -17.46 3.75
CA ALA A 309 26.22 -18.86 3.58
C ALA A 309 27.29 -19.30 4.60
N ARG A 310 28.34 -18.48 4.78
CA ARG A 310 29.37 -18.70 5.81
C ARG A 310 28.78 -18.65 7.23
N THR A 311 27.95 -17.66 7.51
CA THR A 311 27.34 -17.44 8.83
C THR A 311 26.40 -18.58 9.25
N LEU A 312 25.60 -19.07 8.30
CA LEU A 312 24.64 -20.16 8.51
C LEU A 312 25.29 -21.55 8.44
N GLY A 313 26.52 -21.66 7.91
CA GLY A 313 27.21 -22.92 7.68
C GLY A 313 26.50 -23.79 6.64
N VAL A 314 26.04 -23.16 5.54
CA VAL A 314 25.34 -23.80 4.43
C VAL A 314 26.02 -23.44 3.10
N ALA A 315 25.77 -24.22 2.05
CA ALA A 315 26.26 -23.88 0.72
C ALA A 315 25.54 -22.63 0.18
N ALA A 316 26.29 -21.73 -0.47
CA ALA A 316 25.69 -20.60 -1.16
C ALA A 316 24.83 -21.09 -2.33
N PRO A 317 23.63 -20.51 -2.55
CA PRO A 317 22.79 -20.88 -3.68
C PRO A 317 23.52 -20.54 -5.00
N VAL A 318 23.61 -21.55 -5.88
CA VAL A 318 24.31 -21.48 -7.17
C VAL A 318 23.50 -20.71 -8.22
N LYS A 319 22.17 -20.69 -8.08
CA LYS A 319 21.27 -19.89 -8.89
C LYS A 319 20.39 -19.06 -7.98
N LEU A 320 20.36 -17.77 -8.22
CA LEU A 320 19.61 -16.81 -7.43
C LEU A 320 18.93 -15.82 -8.37
N THR A 321 17.61 -15.71 -8.28
CA THR A 321 16.84 -14.73 -9.05
C THR A 321 16.22 -13.72 -8.11
N LEU A 322 16.49 -12.43 -8.34
CA LEU A 322 15.83 -11.32 -7.67
C LEU A 322 14.91 -10.65 -8.68
N ARG A 323 13.65 -10.50 -8.32
CA ARG A 323 12.63 -9.79 -9.08
C ARG A 323 12.15 -8.60 -8.28
N PHE A 324 12.58 -7.42 -8.70
CA PHE A 324 12.03 -6.17 -8.22
C PHE A 324 10.80 -5.85 -9.06
N HIS A 325 9.68 -5.62 -8.37
CA HIS A 325 8.42 -5.29 -9.02
C HIS A 325 8.36 -3.79 -9.30
N PRO A 326 7.76 -3.35 -10.42
CA PRO A 326 7.66 -1.93 -10.77
C PRO A 326 6.86 -1.10 -9.76
N THR A 327 5.89 -1.72 -9.10
CA THR A 327 5.07 -1.08 -8.07
C THR A 327 4.85 -1.99 -6.86
N THR A 328 4.44 -1.39 -5.74
CA THR A 328 4.00 -2.14 -4.53
C THR A 328 2.84 -3.09 -4.85
N ASP A 329 1.93 -2.68 -5.72
CA ASP A 329 0.74 -3.48 -6.08
C ASP A 329 1.13 -4.65 -7.00
N ASP A 330 2.09 -4.49 -7.92
CA ASP A 330 2.63 -5.60 -8.73
C ASP A 330 3.26 -6.67 -7.84
N TYR A 331 3.99 -6.25 -6.80
CA TYR A 331 4.55 -7.14 -5.79
C TYR A 331 3.46 -7.88 -5.01
N GLU A 332 2.43 -7.18 -4.51
CA GLU A 332 1.31 -7.82 -3.80
C GLU A 332 0.63 -8.88 -4.66
N GLN A 333 0.37 -8.55 -5.93
CA GLN A 333 -0.31 -9.44 -6.87
C GLN A 333 0.52 -10.67 -7.21
N ALA A 334 1.82 -10.48 -7.47
CA ALA A 334 2.72 -11.59 -7.82
C ALA A 334 2.95 -12.56 -6.66
N THR A 335 2.77 -12.11 -5.42
CA THR A 335 3.20 -12.86 -4.23
C THR A 335 2.05 -13.23 -3.29
N GLY A 336 0.89 -12.59 -3.42
CA GLY A 336 -0.22 -12.67 -2.46
C GLY A 336 0.12 -12.09 -1.09
N ARG A 337 1.24 -11.37 -0.95
CA ARG A 337 1.66 -10.75 0.31
C ARG A 337 1.06 -9.36 0.47
N PRO A 338 0.80 -8.90 1.70
CA PRO A 338 0.35 -7.53 1.94
C PRO A 338 1.39 -6.49 1.54
N TRP A 339 0.93 -5.31 1.11
CA TRP A 339 1.69 -4.19 0.54
C TRP A 339 2.73 -3.61 1.50
N PHE A 340 2.52 -3.84 2.79
CA PHE A 340 3.43 -3.43 3.85
C PHE A 340 4.58 -4.42 4.09
N THR A 341 4.65 -5.51 3.32
CA THR A 341 5.83 -6.39 3.28
C THR A 341 6.80 -5.91 2.21
N SER A 342 8.09 -5.98 2.49
CA SER A 342 9.14 -5.44 1.62
C SER A 342 9.68 -6.45 0.60
N GLY A 343 9.49 -7.74 0.87
CA GLY A 343 9.92 -8.84 0.03
C GLY A 343 9.35 -10.16 0.50
N THR A 344 9.45 -11.17 -0.37
CA THR A 344 9.18 -12.56 -0.03
C THR A 344 9.96 -13.49 -0.94
N TYR A 345 10.39 -14.63 -0.40
CA TYR A 345 10.89 -15.76 -1.15
C TYR A 345 9.74 -16.73 -1.50
N VAL A 346 9.53 -16.97 -2.80
CA VAL A 346 8.52 -17.90 -3.33
C VAL A 346 9.03 -18.57 -4.60
N ASP A 347 8.78 -19.87 -4.75
CA ASP A 347 9.12 -20.65 -5.95
C ASP A 347 10.57 -20.55 -6.45
N GLY A 348 11.53 -20.37 -5.53
CA GLY A 348 12.95 -20.26 -5.89
C GLY A 348 13.40 -18.85 -6.28
N GLU A 349 12.50 -17.86 -6.28
CA GLU A 349 12.80 -16.46 -6.60
C GLU A 349 12.58 -15.54 -5.38
N LEU A 350 13.39 -14.49 -5.29
CA LEU A 350 13.19 -13.39 -4.35
C LEU A 350 12.33 -12.33 -5.03
N HIS A 351 11.13 -12.09 -4.52
CA HIS A 351 10.24 -11.03 -4.97
C HIS A 351 10.37 -9.84 -4.03
N LEU A 352 10.59 -8.65 -4.57
CA LEU A 352 10.92 -7.45 -3.80
C LEU A 352 10.10 -6.26 -4.29
N LEU A 353 9.73 -5.36 -3.37
CA LEU A 353 9.19 -4.03 -3.73
C LEU A 353 10.15 -3.26 -4.65
N PRO A 354 9.68 -2.18 -5.31
CA PRO A 354 10.55 -1.36 -6.17
C PRO A 354 11.86 -0.94 -5.48
N PRO A 355 13.01 -0.91 -6.19
CA PRO A 355 14.31 -0.57 -5.59
C PRO A 355 14.31 0.82 -4.94
N ALA A 356 13.68 1.81 -5.57
CA ALA A 356 13.47 3.15 -5.01
C ALA A 356 12.73 3.10 -3.65
N ALA A 357 11.58 2.43 -3.60
CA ALA A 357 10.78 2.31 -2.38
C ALA A 357 11.56 1.66 -1.21
N LEU A 358 12.41 0.67 -1.51
CA LEU A 358 13.24 0.01 -0.50
C LEU A 358 14.42 0.88 -0.02
N ARG A 359 15.00 1.70 -0.88
CA ARG A 359 16.11 2.60 -0.52
C ARG A 359 15.65 3.83 0.24
N ASP A 360 14.53 4.42 -0.14
CA ASP A 360 13.96 5.58 0.57
C ASP A 360 13.60 5.21 2.01
N ARG A 361 13.19 3.96 2.24
CA ARG A 361 12.98 3.38 3.57
C ARG A 361 14.26 2.99 4.29
N GLY A 362 15.41 2.97 3.60
CA GLY A 362 16.69 2.52 4.14
C GLY A 362 16.76 1.01 4.41
N VAL A 363 15.91 0.20 3.77
CA VAL A 363 15.76 -1.24 4.07
C VAL A 363 16.12 -2.17 2.92
N LEU A 364 16.62 -1.66 1.77
CA LEU A 364 16.95 -2.49 0.60
C LEU A 364 17.89 -3.66 0.96
N GLU A 365 19.04 -3.36 1.57
CA GLU A 365 20.02 -4.40 1.92
C GLU A 365 19.45 -5.38 2.95
N GLN A 366 18.81 -4.86 3.99
CA GLN A 366 18.21 -5.69 5.03
C GLN A 366 17.13 -6.63 4.47
N THR A 367 16.33 -6.15 3.51
CA THR A 367 15.27 -6.94 2.86
C THR A 367 15.88 -8.06 2.01
N ILE A 368 16.89 -7.76 1.18
CA ILE A 368 17.58 -8.80 0.39
C ILE A 368 18.19 -9.86 1.31
N ARG A 369 18.86 -9.44 2.39
CA ARG A 369 19.44 -10.35 3.38
C ARG A 369 18.37 -11.21 4.06
N HIS A 370 17.23 -10.62 4.41
CA HIS A 370 16.10 -11.34 5.02
C HIS A 370 15.59 -12.46 4.12
N GLU A 371 15.32 -12.18 2.85
CA GLU A 371 14.81 -13.20 1.93
C GLU A 371 15.87 -14.26 1.57
N LEU A 372 17.15 -13.89 1.50
CA LEU A 372 18.24 -14.85 1.33
C LEU A 372 18.32 -15.85 2.49
N VAL A 373 18.06 -15.41 3.73
CA VAL A 373 18.03 -16.33 4.88
C VAL A 373 16.84 -17.30 4.74
N HIS A 374 15.67 -16.83 4.33
CA HIS A 374 14.52 -17.72 4.06
C HIS A 374 14.89 -18.79 3.03
N MET A 375 15.48 -18.41 1.90
CA MET A 375 15.95 -19.35 0.87
C MET A 375 16.97 -20.35 1.42
N MET A 376 17.98 -19.89 2.15
CA MET A 376 19.08 -20.75 2.64
C MET A 376 18.68 -21.67 3.79
N THR A 377 17.62 -21.32 4.52
CA THR A 377 17.18 -22.07 5.71
C THR A 377 15.90 -22.88 5.47
N GLU A 378 15.23 -22.72 4.33
CA GLU A 378 13.96 -23.37 3.98
C GLU A 378 13.97 -24.87 4.30
N ALA A 379 14.95 -25.62 3.76
CA ALA A 379 15.03 -27.05 3.96
C ALA A 379 15.31 -27.45 5.43
N ALA A 380 16.16 -26.68 6.13
CA ALA A 380 16.55 -26.98 7.51
C ALA A 380 15.47 -26.62 8.53
N LEU A 381 14.65 -25.62 8.23
CA LEU A 381 13.56 -25.15 9.09
C LEU A 381 12.17 -25.54 8.56
N ALA A 382 12.12 -26.46 7.60
CA ALA A 382 10.87 -27.00 7.08
C ALA A 382 10.03 -27.60 8.23
N GLY A 383 8.74 -27.24 8.27
CA GLY A 383 7.82 -27.68 9.33
C GLY A 383 8.05 -27.06 10.71
N ARG A 384 9.00 -26.12 10.86
CA ARG A 384 9.11 -25.32 12.08
C ARG A 384 8.03 -24.24 12.13
N PRO A 385 7.60 -23.82 13.35
CA PRO A 385 6.68 -22.69 13.50
C PRO A 385 7.18 -21.47 12.73
N GLN A 386 6.26 -20.66 12.22
CA GLN A 386 6.61 -19.48 11.43
C GLN A 386 7.45 -18.50 12.22
N TRP A 387 7.24 -18.35 13.54
CA TRP A 387 8.08 -17.49 14.37
C TRP A 387 9.55 -17.91 14.40
N VAL A 388 9.85 -19.21 14.23
CA VAL A 388 11.24 -19.70 14.15
C VAL A 388 11.86 -19.29 12.81
N ARG A 389 11.12 -19.48 11.71
CA ARG A 389 11.57 -19.14 10.35
C ARG A 389 11.78 -17.63 10.20
N GLU A 390 10.79 -16.82 10.56
CA GLU A 390 10.90 -15.35 10.55
C GLU A 390 11.93 -14.86 11.57
N GLY A 391 11.99 -15.48 12.75
CA GLY A 391 12.96 -15.13 13.78
C GLY A 391 14.40 -15.36 13.32
N ALA A 392 14.67 -16.46 12.60
CA ALA A 392 15.97 -16.73 11.99
C ALA A 392 16.31 -15.69 10.93
N ALA A 393 15.39 -15.42 9.99
CA ALA A 393 15.56 -14.41 8.95
C ALA A 393 15.88 -13.04 9.52
N LEU A 394 15.12 -12.57 10.51
CA LEU A 394 15.35 -11.29 11.19
C LEU A 394 16.63 -11.26 12.04
N TYR A 395 17.06 -12.40 12.58
CA TYR A 395 18.27 -12.48 13.38
C TYR A 395 19.53 -12.39 12.52
N PHE A 396 19.60 -13.15 11.43
CA PHE A 396 20.78 -13.22 10.56
C PHE A 396 20.85 -12.10 9.51
N ALA A 397 19.71 -11.51 9.11
CA ALA A 397 19.69 -10.41 8.17
C ALA A 397 20.36 -9.14 8.71
N ASP A 398 20.35 -8.94 10.04
CA ASP A 398 20.95 -7.78 10.70
C ASP A 398 21.86 -8.22 11.87
N PRO A 399 23.15 -8.48 11.58
CA PRO A 399 24.13 -8.89 12.59
C PRO A 399 24.57 -7.73 13.51
N ALA A 400 24.32 -6.48 13.13
CA ALA A 400 24.72 -5.30 13.90
C ALA A 400 23.65 -4.88 14.92
N ALA A 401 22.38 -5.24 14.72
CA ALA A 401 21.34 -4.89 15.65
C ALA A 401 21.45 -5.68 16.98
N SER A 402 21.79 -4.94 18.04
CA SER A 402 21.81 -5.42 19.41
C SER A 402 20.53 -6.19 19.79
N PRO A 403 20.64 -7.28 20.56
CA PRO A 403 19.45 -7.94 21.10
C PRO A 403 18.68 -6.93 21.97
N PRO A 404 17.33 -6.92 21.93
CA PRO A 404 16.55 -5.98 22.70
C PRO A 404 16.84 -6.12 24.19
N VAL A 405 17.22 -5.01 24.84
CA VAL A 405 17.60 -4.93 26.27
C VAL A 405 16.37 -4.96 27.21
N SER A 406 15.23 -5.46 26.74
CA SER A 406 14.00 -5.43 27.54
C SER A 406 14.08 -6.43 28.71
N ALA A 407 13.79 -5.95 29.92
CA ALA A 407 13.62 -6.79 31.11
C ALA A 407 12.40 -7.72 31.01
N ALA A 408 11.45 -7.42 30.12
CA ALA A 408 10.30 -8.27 29.86
C ALA A 408 10.68 -9.37 28.85
N ARG A 409 10.30 -10.62 29.13
CA ARG A 409 10.40 -11.74 28.19
C ARG A 409 9.10 -11.85 27.38
N PRO A 410 8.98 -11.21 26.20
CA PRO A 410 7.77 -11.32 25.40
C PRO A 410 7.56 -12.77 24.94
N SER A 411 6.31 -13.21 24.95
CA SER A 411 5.91 -14.47 24.33
C SER A 411 6.21 -14.45 22.83
N CYS A 412 6.55 -15.62 22.28
CA CYS A 412 6.73 -15.76 20.84
C CYS A 412 5.38 -15.54 20.15
N PRO A 413 5.36 -14.89 18.98
CA PRO A 413 4.14 -14.78 18.20
C PRO A 413 3.70 -16.17 17.73
N ASP A 414 2.40 -16.36 17.55
CA ASP A 414 1.93 -17.53 16.83
C ASP A 414 1.96 -17.32 15.31
N ASP A 415 1.79 -18.41 14.58
CA ASP A 415 1.88 -18.42 13.12
C ASP A 415 0.79 -17.56 12.46
N ASN A 416 -0.38 -17.38 13.08
CA ASN A 416 -1.42 -16.53 12.51
C ASN A 416 -1.04 -15.04 12.55
N GLU A 417 -0.33 -14.60 13.60
CA GLU A 417 0.14 -13.21 13.70
C GLU A 417 1.15 -12.84 12.61
N LEU A 418 1.88 -13.84 12.10
CA LEU A 418 2.90 -13.68 11.05
C LEU A 418 2.34 -13.97 9.65
N ALA A 419 1.48 -14.98 9.49
CA ALA A 419 0.90 -15.36 8.20
C ALA A 419 -0.21 -14.42 7.73
N ARG A 420 -1.00 -13.89 8.68
CA ARG A 420 -2.17 -13.06 8.37
C ARG A 420 -2.14 -11.79 9.23
N PRO A 421 -1.09 -10.96 9.06
CA PRO A 421 -0.99 -9.73 9.78
C PRO A 421 -2.11 -8.80 9.37
N VAL A 422 -2.70 -8.17 10.37
CA VAL A 422 -3.90 -7.35 10.20
C VAL A 422 -3.59 -5.90 9.85
N SER A 423 -2.33 -5.51 10.08
CA SER A 423 -1.76 -4.22 9.74
C SER A 423 -0.23 -4.32 9.72
N ALA A 424 0.42 -3.33 9.12
CA ALA A 424 1.88 -3.19 9.14
C ALA A 424 2.45 -3.16 10.57
N GLY A 425 1.79 -2.43 11.48
CA GLY A 425 2.20 -2.34 12.89
C GLY A 425 2.08 -3.67 13.64
N ALA A 426 1.03 -4.45 13.34
CA ALA A 426 0.86 -5.78 13.91
C ALA A 426 1.97 -6.73 13.44
N LEU A 427 2.29 -6.70 12.14
CA LEU A 427 3.39 -7.48 11.57
C LEU A 427 4.74 -7.09 12.20
N SER A 428 5.02 -5.79 12.29
CA SER A 428 6.26 -5.27 12.89
C SER A 428 6.44 -5.73 14.35
N ASN A 429 5.36 -5.70 15.14
CA ASN A 429 5.40 -6.21 16.52
C ASN A 429 5.65 -7.72 16.55
N ALA A 430 4.97 -8.50 15.71
CA ALA A 430 5.17 -9.94 15.62
C ALA A 430 6.61 -10.27 15.22
N TYR A 431 7.18 -9.57 14.23
CA TYR A 431 8.59 -9.69 13.81
C TYR A 431 9.56 -9.41 14.96
N ALA A 432 9.37 -8.31 15.70
CA ALA A 432 10.22 -7.99 16.84
C ALA A 432 10.21 -9.11 17.91
N ARG A 433 9.04 -9.70 18.19
CA ARG A 433 8.92 -10.82 19.15
C ARG A 433 9.52 -12.12 18.60
N ALA A 434 9.32 -12.43 17.32
CA ALA A 434 9.91 -13.59 16.66
C ALA A 434 11.45 -13.54 16.73
N ARG A 435 12.05 -12.41 16.36
CA ARG A 435 13.50 -12.16 16.47
C ARG A 435 13.99 -12.32 17.91
N ALA A 436 13.30 -11.71 18.88
CA ALA A 436 13.67 -11.80 20.29
C ALA A 436 13.58 -13.24 20.83
N CYS A 437 12.57 -14.01 20.41
CA CYS A 437 12.45 -15.42 20.77
C CYS A 437 13.58 -16.26 20.20
N PHE A 438 13.87 -16.10 18.92
CA PHE A 438 14.92 -16.83 18.24
C PHE A 438 16.30 -16.52 18.86
N ALA A 439 16.61 -15.24 19.07
CA ALA A 439 17.83 -14.78 19.71
C ALA A 439 18.04 -15.41 21.09
N ARG A 440 16.98 -15.54 21.93
CA ARG A 440 17.08 -16.19 23.24
C ARG A 440 17.44 -17.67 23.14
N GLN A 441 16.95 -18.38 22.12
CA GLN A 441 17.27 -19.79 21.93
C GLN A 441 18.75 -19.95 21.53
N ILE A 442 19.25 -19.10 20.63
CA ILE A 442 20.68 -19.06 20.27
C ILE A 442 21.55 -18.73 21.49
N GLN A 443 21.19 -17.71 22.26
CA GLN A 443 21.91 -17.31 23.49
C GLN A 443 21.91 -18.39 24.58
N SER A 444 20.93 -19.29 24.59
CA SER A 444 20.91 -20.46 25.47
C SER A 444 21.84 -21.59 25.03
N GLY A 445 22.61 -21.40 23.95
CA GLY A 445 23.56 -22.37 23.41
C GLY A 445 22.97 -23.33 22.38
N LYS A 446 21.71 -23.15 21.95
CA LYS A 446 21.14 -23.98 20.89
C LYS A 446 21.71 -23.59 19.53
N ALA A 447 22.02 -24.59 18.70
CA ALA A 447 22.26 -24.35 17.29
C ALA A 447 20.96 -23.91 16.61
N TRP A 448 21.07 -23.03 15.61
CA TRP A 448 19.90 -22.45 14.93
C TRP A 448 18.98 -23.50 14.28
N ARG A 449 19.54 -24.63 13.84
CA ARG A 449 18.81 -25.78 13.26
C ARG A 449 17.93 -26.52 14.27
N ASP A 450 18.27 -26.40 15.55
CA ASP A 450 17.62 -27.09 16.66
C ASP A 450 16.55 -26.23 17.37
N VAL A 451 16.35 -25.00 16.90
CA VAL A 451 15.27 -24.14 17.39
C VAL A 451 13.92 -24.69 16.91
N LYS A 452 12.97 -24.82 17.83
CA LYS A 452 11.65 -25.42 17.62
C LYS A 452 10.56 -24.50 18.14
#